data_AF-A0A7S2UN94-F1
#
_entry.id   AF-A0A7S2UN94-F1
#
_cell.length_a   1.000
_cell.length_b   1.000
_cell.length_c   1.000
_cell.angle_alpha   90.00
_cell.angle_beta   90.00
_cell.angle_gamma   90.00
#
_symmetry.space_group_name_H-M   'P 1'
#
loop_
_entity.id
_entity.type
_entity.pdbx_description
1 polymer ?
#
loop_
_entity_poly.entity_id
_entity_poly.type
_entity_poly.pdbx_seq_one_letter_code
_entity_poly.pdbx_strand_id
1 'polypeptide(L)'
;HSLSDAKVFILDVEQLGDENATLANKVLWDVHSYLELEHDLPPIKPKESKHVEENKEEINICDSKYKFVREILIEIGAEASNWIQNYFLQSPDVYVSSRDHFIDIINQWQYDPCDTKGKEG
;
A
#
# COMPACT_ATOMS: atom_id res chain seq x y z
N HIS A 1 -24.25 5.29 -16.32
CA HIS A 1 -24.14 5.95 -15.01
C HIS A 1 -22.89 6.82 -15.04
N SER A 2 -23.02 8.12 -14.76
CA SER A 2 -21.88 9.02 -14.61
C SER A 2 -21.19 8.70 -13.28
N LEU A 3 -19.87 8.52 -13.29
CA LEU A 3 -19.04 8.34 -12.09
C LEU A 3 -18.82 9.65 -11.31
N SER A 4 -19.49 10.74 -11.70
CA SER A 4 -19.28 12.08 -11.14
C SER A 4 -19.51 12.19 -9.63
N ASP A 5 -20.25 11.25 -9.02
CA ASP A 5 -20.54 11.23 -7.58
C ASP A 5 -19.88 10.02 -6.86
N ALA A 6 -19.01 9.28 -7.56
CA ALA A 6 -18.38 8.10 -7.00
C ALA A 6 -17.26 8.50 -6.03
N LYS A 7 -17.46 8.18 -4.75
CA LYS A 7 -16.41 8.26 -3.73
C LYS A 7 -15.48 7.06 -3.86
N VAL A 8 -14.20 7.25 -3.52
CA VAL A 8 -13.18 6.20 -3.53
C VAL A 8 -12.55 6.11 -2.16
N PHE A 9 -12.51 4.90 -1.60
CA PHE A 9 -11.66 4.59 -0.46
C PHE A 9 -10.41 3.87 -0.97
N ILE A 10 -9.24 4.49 -0.81
CA ILE A 10 -7.96 3.89 -1.16
C ILE A 10 -7.27 3.37 0.11
N LEU A 11 -6.66 2.20 -0.03
CA LEU A 11 -5.86 1.58 1.02
C LEU A 11 -4.71 0.81 0.39
N ASP A 12 -3.62 0.69 1.14
CA ASP A 12 -2.58 -0.29 0.88
C ASP A 12 -2.77 -1.51 1.80
N VAL A 13 -2.48 -2.71 1.30
CA VAL A 13 -2.62 -3.95 2.07
C VAL A 13 -1.67 -4.00 3.28
N GLU A 14 -0.56 -3.27 3.24
CA GLU A 14 0.37 -3.13 4.36
C GLU A 14 -0.28 -2.41 5.55
N GLN A 15 -1.27 -1.54 5.33
CA GLN A 15 -2.03 -0.89 6.41
C GLN A 15 -2.91 -1.87 7.21
N LEU A 16 -3.15 -3.07 6.66
CA LEU A 16 -3.89 -4.15 7.31
C LEU A 16 -2.97 -5.16 8.01
N GLY A 17 -1.66 -4.91 8.03
CA GLY A 17 -0.66 -5.83 8.56
C GLY A 17 -0.75 -6.07 10.07
N ASP A 18 -0.32 -7.26 10.47
CA ASP A 18 -0.40 -7.75 11.86
C ASP A 18 0.60 -7.07 12.81
N GLU A 19 1.61 -6.37 12.27
CA GLU A 19 2.66 -5.72 13.05
C GLU A 19 2.13 -4.54 13.87
N ASN A 20 1.03 -3.93 13.43
CA ASN A 20 0.41 -2.80 14.12
C ASN A 20 -1.12 -2.93 14.15
N ALA A 21 -1.59 -3.72 15.13
CA ALA A 21 -3.03 -3.91 15.37
C ALA A 21 -3.81 -2.60 15.57
N THR A 22 -3.17 -1.53 16.06
CA THR A 22 -3.81 -0.21 16.18
C THR A 22 -4.12 0.39 14.81
N LEU A 23 -3.18 0.31 13.86
CA LEU A 23 -3.39 0.79 12.49
C LEU A 23 -4.44 -0.04 11.77
N ALA A 24 -4.36 -1.37 11.87
CA ALA A 24 -5.34 -2.27 11.26
C ALA A 24 -6.77 -2.01 11.79
N ASN A 25 -6.95 -1.84 13.10
CA ASN A 25 -8.25 -1.50 13.70
C ASN A 25 -8.76 -0.13 13.25
N LYS A 26 -7.87 0.84 13.06
CA LYS A 26 -8.24 2.15 12.52
C LYS A 26 -8.74 2.02 11.07
N VAL A 27 -8.08 1.22 10.24
CA VAL A 27 -8.53 0.99 8.86
C VAL A 27 -9.91 0.33 8.85
N LEU A 28 -10.14 -0.68 9.68
CA LEU A 28 -11.46 -1.32 9.81
C LEU A 28 -12.55 -0.30 10.20
N TRP A 29 -12.28 0.56 11.18
CA TRP A 29 -13.24 1.57 11.62
C TRP A 29 -13.50 2.64 10.55
N ASP A 30 -12.47 3.09 9.83
CA ASP A 30 -12.60 4.06 8.75
C ASP A 30 -13.40 3.46 7.57
N VAL A 31 -13.19 2.18 7.23
CA VAL A 31 -13.98 1.47 6.20
C VAL A 31 -15.43 1.28 6.64
N HIS A 32 -15.66 0.89 7.89
CA HIS A 32 -17.01 0.79 8.46
C HIS A 32 -17.75 2.12 8.32
N SER A 33 -17.10 3.23 8.69
CA SER A 33 -17.66 4.57 8.60
C SER A 33 -17.89 5.00 7.16
N TYR A 34 -16.97 4.69 6.24
CA TYR A 34 -17.08 5.02 4.82
C TYR A 34 -18.24 4.29 4.13
N LEU A 35 -18.48 3.01 4.49
CA LEU A 35 -19.56 2.19 3.93
C LEU A 35 -20.89 2.32 4.68
N GLU A 36 -20.92 3.09 5.77
CA GLU A 36 -22.09 3.27 6.65
C GLU A 36 -22.68 1.92 7.11
N LEU A 37 -21.81 1.00 7.53
CA LEU A 37 -22.25 -0.33 7.94
C LEU A 37 -23.09 -0.27 9.23
N GLU A 38 -24.07 -1.15 9.32
CA GLU A 38 -24.90 -1.31 10.52
C GLU A 38 -24.18 -2.09 11.62
N HIS A 39 -23.26 -2.97 11.24
CA HIS A 39 -22.54 -3.86 12.13
C HIS A 39 -21.03 -3.70 11.96
N ASP A 40 -20.30 -3.78 13.08
CA ASP A 40 -18.84 -3.71 13.10
C ASP A 40 -18.21 -4.78 12.20
N LEU A 41 -17.13 -4.40 11.52
CA LEU A 41 -16.30 -5.34 10.78
C LEU A 41 -15.55 -6.27 11.76
N PRO A 42 -15.44 -7.57 11.44
CA PRO A 42 -14.64 -8.48 12.27
C PRO A 42 -13.17 -8.06 12.27
N PRO A 43 -12.43 -8.29 13.37
CA PRO A 43 -11.01 -7.98 13.44
C PRO A 43 -10.23 -8.77 12.39
N ILE A 44 -9.14 -8.18 11.91
CA ILE A 44 -8.21 -8.85 11.00
C ILE A 44 -7.55 -9.98 11.77
N LYS A 45 -7.69 -11.20 11.28
CA LYS A 45 -7.01 -12.35 11.87
C LYS A 45 -5.55 -12.31 11.46
N PRO A 46 -4.61 -12.54 12.39
CA PRO A 46 -3.22 -12.70 12.04
C PRO A 46 -3.05 -13.77 10.97
N LYS A 47 -2.20 -13.51 9.97
CA LYS A 47 -1.86 -14.54 8.98
C LYS A 47 -1.20 -15.70 9.71
N GLU A 48 -1.86 -16.86 9.73
CA GLU A 48 -1.18 -18.11 10.05
C GLU A 48 -0.04 -18.27 9.03
N SER A 49 1.18 -18.48 9.51
CA SER A 49 2.36 -18.70 8.68
C SER A 49 2.18 -20.00 7.90
N LYS A 50 1.46 -19.94 6.78
CA LYS A 50 1.53 -20.99 5.78
C LYS A 50 2.92 -20.87 5.18
N HIS A 51 3.77 -21.87 5.45
CA HIS A 51 4.95 -22.09 4.65
C HIS A 51 4.47 -22.22 3.20
N VAL A 52 4.56 -21.12 2.46
CA VAL A 52 4.50 -21.17 1.01
C VAL A 52 5.78 -21.88 0.63
N GLU A 53 5.67 -23.12 0.15
CA GLU A 53 6.81 -23.79 -0.46
C GLU A 53 7.33 -22.85 -1.56
N GLU A 54 8.60 -22.46 -1.47
CA GLU A 54 9.25 -21.59 -2.45
C GLU A 54 9.00 -22.17 -3.84
N ASN A 55 8.17 -21.49 -4.63
CA ASN A 55 7.95 -21.90 -6.00
C ASN A 55 9.28 -21.67 -6.73
N LYS A 56 9.78 -22.70 -7.41
CA LYS A 56 11.06 -22.66 -8.16
C LYS A 56 11.10 -21.63 -9.30
N GLU A 57 10.01 -20.88 -9.50
CA GLU A 57 9.84 -19.86 -10.52
C GLU A 57 9.95 -18.42 -9.97
N GLU A 58 10.29 -18.24 -8.70
CA GLU A 58 10.48 -16.91 -8.13
C GLU A 58 11.67 -16.17 -8.76
N ILE A 59 11.41 -14.96 -9.22
CA ILE A 59 12.40 -14.09 -9.84
C ILE A 59 13.08 -13.26 -8.74
N ASN A 60 14.41 -13.33 -8.66
CA ASN A 60 15.18 -12.37 -7.89
C ASN A 60 15.35 -11.07 -8.69
N ILE A 61 14.54 -10.04 -8.40
CA ILE A 61 14.58 -8.74 -9.07
C ILE A 61 15.92 -8.00 -8.88
N CYS A 62 16.74 -8.43 -7.91
CA CYS A 62 18.06 -7.88 -7.65
C CYS A 62 19.16 -8.46 -8.55
N ASP A 63 18.88 -9.49 -9.34
CA ASP A 63 19.84 -9.99 -10.32
C ASP A 63 20.19 -8.88 -11.33
N SER A 64 21.46 -8.81 -11.71
CA SER A 64 21.98 -7.77 -12.62
C SER A 64 21.25 -7.71 -13.97
N LYS A 65 20.77 -8.87 -14.47
CA LYS A 65 19.96 -8.95 -15.71
C LYS A 65 18.66 -8.16 -15.67
N TYR A 66 18.13 -7.86 -14.48
CA TYR A 66 16.89 -7.09 -14.31
C TYR A 66 17.12 -5.64 -13.92
N LYS A 67 18.38 -5.18 -13.81
CA LYS A 67 18.70 -3.80 -13.42
C LYS A 67 17.92 -2.76 -14.23
N PHE A 68 17.91 -2.90 -15.56
CA PHE A 68 17.18 -1.99 -16.44
C PHE A 68 15.67 -1.95 -16.18
N VAL A 69 15.05 -3.12 -15.99
CA VAL A 69 13.61 -3.20 -15.67
C VAL A 69 13.33 -2.59 -14.30
N ARG A 70 14.20 -2.85 -13.32
CA ARG A 70 14.07 -2.29 -11.97
C ARG A 70 14.16 -0.76 -11.96
N GLU A 71 15.09 -0.18 -12.70
CA GLU A 71 15.21 1.27 -12.87
C GLU A 71 13.91 1.89 -13.41
N ILE A 72 13.28 1.26 -14.41
CA ILE A 72 11.98 1.71 -14.94
C ILE A 72 10.86 1.57 -13.91
N LEU A 73 10.81 0.45 -13.18
CA LEU A 73 9.78 0.24 -12.16
C LEU A 73 9.86 1.28 -11.03
N ILE A 74 11.08 1.66 -10.63
CA ILE A 74 11.31 2.70 -9.62
C ILE A 74 10.85 4.07 -10.14
N GLU A 75 11.17 4.41 -11.40
CA GLU A 75 10.72 5.66 -12.02
C GLU A 75 9.19 5.75 -12.03
N ILE A 76 8.51 4.69 -12.48
CA ILE A 76 7.05 4.60 -12.47
C ILE A 76 6.49 4.69 -11.04
N GLY A 77 7.12 4.01 -10.08
CA GLY A 77 6.73 4.04 -8.68
C GLY A 77 6.81 5.44 -8.08
N ALA A 78 7.90 6.17 -8.37
CA ALA A 78 8.09 7.55 -7.95
C ALA A 78 7.04 8.49 -8.57
N GLU A 79 6.79 8.38 -9.88
CA GLU A 79 5.78 9.19 -10.56
C GLU A 79 4.37 8.93 -10.02
N ALA A 80 4.01 7.66 -9.84
CA ALA A 80 2.71 7.26 -9.31
C ALA A 80 2.53 7.76 -7.87
N SER A 81 3.52 7.57 -7.00
CA SER A 81 3.50 8.04 -5.61
C SER A 81 3.30 9.56 -5.56
N ASN A 82 4.06 10.31 -6.36
CA ASN A 82 3.93 11.77 -6.45
C ASN A 82 2.54 12.19 -6.94
N TRP A 83 1.99 11.52 -7.96
CA TRP A 83 0.65 11.81 -8.48
C TRP A 83 -0.44 11.52 -7.45
N ILE A 84 -0.36 10.39 -6.76
CA ILE A 84 -1.31 10.00 -5.71
C ILE A 84 -1.34 11.07 -4.62
N GLN A 85 -0.17 11.47 -4.11
CA GLN A 85 -0.06 12.42 -3.00
C GLN A 85 -0.55 13.82 -3.38
N ASN A 86 -0.12 14.32 -4.55
CA ASN A 86 -0.32 15.72 -4.93
C ASN A 86 -1.60 15.98 -5.72
N TYR A 87 -2.25 14.94 -6.25
CA TYR A 87 -3.47 15.10 -7.03
C TYR A 87 -4.59 14.19 -6.53
N PHE A 88 -4.39 12.87 -6.49
CA PHE A 88 -5.49 11.94 -6.20
C PHE A 88 -6.05 12.13 -4.80
N LEU A 89 -5.17 12.16 -3.80
CA LEU A 89 -5.54 12.34 -2.40
C LEU A 89 -5.97 13.77 -2.04
N GLN A 90 -5.91 14.72 -2.98
CA GLN A 90 -6.41 16.09 -2.80
C GLN A 90 -7.88 16.22 -3.18
N SER A 91 -8.44 15.23 -3.89
CA SER A 91 -9.85 15.19 -4.20
C SER A 91 -10.69 15.03 -2.92
N PRO A 92 -11.78 15.79 -2.74
CA PRO A 92 -12.69 15.62 -1.60
C PRO A 92 -13.43 14.28 -1.61
N ASP A 93 -13.46 13.60 -2.76
CA ASP A 93 -14.13 12.31 -2.95
C ASP A 93 -13.20 11.10 -2.71
N VAL A 94 -11.92 11.35 -2.37
CA VAL A 94 -10.94 10.30 -2.08
C VAL A 94 -10.66 10.25 -0.59
N TYR A 95 -10.93 9.10 -0.01
CA TYR A 95 -10.77 8.79 1.41
C TYR A 95 -9.62 7.81 1.59
N VAL A 96 -8.82 8.03 2.63
CA VAL A 96 -7.70 7.16 2.98
C VAL A 96 -7.62 7.08 4.49
N SER A 97 -7.51 5.85 5.01
CA SER A 97 -7.26 5.64 6.43
C SER A 97 -5.80 5.94 6.76
N SER A 98 -5.55 6.49 7.96
CA SER A 98 -4.21 6.73 8.49
C SER A 98 -3.28 7.37 7.44
N ARG A 99 -3.71 8.52 6.88
CA ARG A 99 -3.12 9.16 5.70
C ARG A 99 -1.58 9.24 5.74
N ASP A 100 -1.01 9.66 6.86
CA ASP A 100 0.45 9.80 6.98
C ASP A 100 1.16 8.46 6.79
N HIS A 101 0.61 7.38 7.36
CA HIS A 101 1.16 6.03 7.19
C HIS A 101 0.97 5.51 5.76
N PHE A 102 -0.16 5.80 5.12
CA PHE A 102 -0.34 5.49 3.69
C PHE A 102 0.70 6.22 2.83
N ILE A 103 0.95 7.50 3.13
CA ILE A 103 1.97 8.31 2.46
C ILE A 103 3.36 7.70 2.67
N ASP A 104 3.69 7.25 3.88
CA ASP A 104 4.97 6.58 4.18
C ASP A 104 5.15 5.31 3.33
N ILE A 105 4.10 4.50 3.17
CA ILE A 105 4.14 3.28 2.33
C ILE A 105 4.40 3.64 0.87
N ILE A 106 3.59 4.51 0.27
CA ILE A 106 3.76 4.85 -1.16
C ILE A 106 5.04 5.65 -1.42
N ASN A 107 5.59 6.35 -0.42
CA ASN A 107 6.89 6.99 -0.52
C ASN A 107 8.02 5.97 -0.68
N GLN A 108 7.83 4.71 -0.28
CA GLN A 108 8.85 3.68 -0.47
C GLN A 108 8.98 3.23 -1.92
N TRP A 109 7.96 3.45 -2.75
CA TRP A 109 7.94 3.01 -4.15
C TRP A 109 9.00 3.69 -5.02
N GLN A 110 9.58 4.79 -4.54
CA GLN A 110 10.67 5.50 -5.22
C GLN A 110 12.07 4.97 -4.89
N TYR A 111 12.21 4.00 -3.98
CA TYR A 111 13.51 3.47 -3.57
C TYR A 111 13.77 2.10 -4.21
N ASP A 112 15.03 1.87 -4.62
CA ASP A 112 15.46 0.57 -5.12
C ASP A 112 15.51 -0.44 -3.95
N PRO A 113 14.69 -1.51 -3.96
CA PRO A 113 14.71 -2.52 -2.89
C PRO A 113 16.04 -3.30 -2.83
N CYS A 114 16.86 -3.21 -3.87
CA CYS A 114 18.14 -3.91 -3.98
C CYS A 114 19.34 -3.03 -3.59
N ASP A 115 19.14 -1.72 -3.36
CA ASP A 115 20.22 -0.85 -2.88
C ASP A 115 20.31 -0.89 -1.35
N THR A 116 21.25 -1.67 -0.83
CA THR A 116 21.43 -1.89 0.61
C THR A 116 21.98 -0.68 1.36
N LYS A 117 22.26 0.44 0.68
CA LYS A 117 22.75 1.68 1.30
C LYS A 117 21.68 2.48 2.06
N GLY A 118 20.40 2.09 1.98
CA GLY A 118 19.30 2.77 2.66
C GLY A 118 18.97 2.29 4.08
N LYS A 119 19.67 1.27 4.62
CA LYS A 119 19.42 0.73 5.98
C LYS A 119 20.41 1.20 7.05
N GLU A 120 21.37 2.05 6.68
CA GLU A 120 22.33 2.68 7.58
C GLU A 120 22.32 4.20 7.35
N GLY A 121 21.35 4.89 7.96
CA GLY A 121 21.22 6.35 7.93
C GLY A 121 20.30 6.85 9.02
#